data_AF-A0A7K6DVQ1-F1
#
_entry.id   AF-A0A7K6DVQ1-F1
#
_cell.length_a   1.000
_cell.length_b   1.000
_cell.length_c   1.000
_cell.angle_alpha   90.00
_cell.angle_beta   90.00
_cell.angle_gamma   90.00
#
_symmetry.space_group_name_H-M   'P 1'
#
loop_
_entity.id
_entity.type
_entity.pdbx_description
1 polymer ?
#
loop_
_entity_poly.entity_id
_entity_poly.type
_entity_poly.pdbx_seq_one_letter_code
_entity_poly.pdbx_strand_id
1 'polypeptide(L)' 'PGTPAPPPQPGVLTVLGDARGALLGGLHPWSHYRLHVVVFNGRGEGPPSAEITFDTPEGGETPATPE' A
#
# COMPACT_ATOMS: atom_id res chain seq x y z
N PRO A 1 -25.33 18.37 10.00
CA PRO A 1 -25.01 16.99 9.62
C PRO A 1 -24.26 16.97 8.28
N GLY A 2 -22.94 17.06 8.34
CA GLY A 2 -22.06 16.93 7.16
C GLY A 2 -21.35 15.59 7.25
N THR A 3 -21.45 14.78 6.21
CA THR A 3 -20.86 13.45 6.09
C THR A 3 -19.38 13.48 6.49
N PRO A 4 -18.89 12.59 7.37
CA PRO A 4 -17.46 12.52 7.64
C PRO A 4 -16.71 12.25 6.34
N ALA A 5 -15.59 12.92 6.14
CA ALA A 5 -14.71 12.65 5.00
C ALA A 5 -14.40 11.15 4.96
N PRO A 6 -14.40 10.50 3.77
CA PRO A 6 -13.99 9.11 3.69
C PRO A 6 -12.59 8.99 4.31
N PRO A 7 -12.30 7.93 5.09
CA PRO A 7 -10.98 7.72 5.64
C PRO A 7 -9.92 7.76 4.54
N PRO A 8 -8.69 8.21 4.83
CA PRO A 8 -7.62 8.30 3.82
C PRO A 8 -7.48 6.94 3.16
N GLN A 9 -7.76 6.86 1.85
CA GLN A 9 -7.70 5.59 1.13
C GLN A 9 -6.25 5.13 1.05
N PRO A 10 -5.84 4.08 1.77
CA PRO A 10 -4.50 3.54 1.68
C PRO A 10 -4.47 2.54 0.54
N GLY A 11 -3.54 2.66 -0.39
CA GLY A 11 -3.33 1.55 -1.34
C GLY A 11 -2.56 1.89 -2.60
N VAL A 12 -2.45 3.16 -2.97
CA VAL A 12 -1.71 3.56 -4.18
C VAL A 12 -0.52 4.43 -3.78
N LEU A 13 0.67 3.92 -4.11
CA LEU A 13 1.94 4.61 -3.91
C LEU A 13 2.64 4.72 -5.26
N THR A 14 2.98 5.94 -5.67
CA THR A 14 3.78 6.20 -6.86
C THR A 14 5.24 6.41 -6.45
N VAL A 15 6.16 5.75 -7.15
CA VAL A 15 7.60 5.93 -6.98
C VAL A 15 8.26 6.29 -8.31
N LEU A 16 9.50 6.75 -8.25
CA LEU A 16 10.31 6.98 -9.44
C LEU A 16 10.60 5.66 -10.16
N GLY A 17 10.75 5.71 -11.49
CA GLY A 17 10.89 4.51 -12.32
C GLY A 17 12.16 3.69 -12.05
N ASP A 18 13.17 4.27 -11.41
CA ASP A 18 14.42 3.64 -10.99
C ASP A 18 14.42 3.19 -9.51
N ALA A 19 13.32 3.38 -8.79
CA ALA A 19 13.18 2.95 -7.42
C ALA A 19 13.21 1.42 -7.31
N ARG A 20 13.92 0.92 -6.30
CA ARG A 20 14.06 -0.53 -6.02
C ARG A 20 13.09 -1.03 -4.94
N GLY A 21 12.34 -0.14 -4.31
CA GLY A 21 11.41 -0.45 -3.23
C GLY A 21 10.70 0.79 -2.70
N ALA A 22 9.64 0.57 -1.91
CA ALA A 22 8.79 1.61 -1.35
C ALA A 22 8.12 1.14 -0.06
N LEU A 23 7.74 2.06 0.83
CA LEU A 23 6.99 1.75 2.04
C LEU A 23 5.51 2.09 1.84
N LEU A 24 4.66 1.07 1.81
CA LEU A 24 3.20 1.22 1.75
C LEU A 24 2.63 1.22 3.17
N GLY A 25 2.32 2.41 3.70
CA GLY A 25 1.72 2.59 5.01
C GLY A 25 0.20 2.70 4.99
N GLY A 26 -0.39 2.90 6.16
CA GLY A 26 -1.84 3.17 6.32
C GLY A 26 -2.75 1.95 6.14
N LEU A 27 -2.20 0.74 6.07
CA LEU A 27 -3.00 -0.47 5.96
C LEU A 27 -3.79 -0.72 7.26
N HIS A 28 -5.02 -1.22 7.11
CA HIS A 28 -5.87 -1.59 8.24
C HIS A 28 -5.30 -2.84 8.91
N PRO A 29 -5.24 -2.93 10.25
CA PRO A 29 -4.91 -4.16 10.95
C PRO A 29 -5.89 -5.29 10.65
N TRP A 30 -5.46 -6.54 10.86
CA TRP A 30 -6.29 -7.75 10.68
C TRP A 30 -7.03 -7.79 9.33
N SER A 31 -6.33 -7.44 8.25
CA SER A 31 -6.93 -7.26 6.94
C SER A 31 -6.11 -7.96 5.86
N HIS A 32 -6.80 -8.54 4.89
CA HIS A 32 -6.21 -9.27 3.78
C HIS A 32 -6.15 -8.38 2.53
N TYR A 33 -4.94 -8.20 1.99
CA TYR A 33 -4.64 -7.30 0.89
C TYR A 33 -4.15 -8.05 -0.35
N ARG A 34 -4.51 -7.51 -1.52
CA ARG A 34 -3.95 -7.88 -2.83
C ARG A 34 -3.16 -6.69 -3.36
N LEU A 35 -1.91 -6.91 -3.74
CA LEU A 35 -1.01 -5.89 -4.27
C LEU A 35 -0.52 -6.29 -5.66
N HIS A 36 -0.54 -5.34 -6.58
CA HIS A 36 0.15 -5.40 -7.86
C HIS A 36 0.82 -4.05 -8.11
N VAL A 37 1.83 -4.05 -8.98
CA VAL A 37 2.55 -2.84 -9.40
C VAL A 37 2.24 -2.58 -10.86
N VAL A 38 1.94 -1.34 -11.19
CA VAL A 38 1.82 -0.86 -12.57
C VAL A 38 2.91 0.15 -12.86
N VAL A 39 3.39 0.16 -14.09
CA VAL A 39 4.22 1.25 -14.62
C VAL A 39 3.35 2.17 -15.44
N PHE A 40 3.58 3.47 -15.42
CA PHE A 40 2.83 4.41 -16.25
C PHE A 40 3.73 5.51 -16.80
N ASN A 41 3.33 6.10 -17.92
CA ASN A 41 3.97 7.27 -18.52
C ASN A 41 2.91 8.16 -19.21
N GLY A 42 3.35 9.19 -19.96
CA GLY A 42 2.44 10.10 -20.66
C GLY A 42 1.53 9.45 -21.73
N ARG A 43 1.77 8.18 -22.10
CA ARG A 43 0.86 7.40 -22.98
C ARG A 43 -0.18 6.59 -22.21
N GLY A 44 0.02 6.32 -20.92
CA GLY A 44 -0.88 5.53 -20.08
C GLY A 44 -0.16 4.50 -19.21
N GLU A 45 -0.95 3.55 -18.70
CA GLU A 45 -0.51 2.47 -17.83
C GLU A 45 -0.04 1.26 -18.65
N GLY A 46 1.04 0.63 -18.20
CA GLY A 46 1.51 -0.66 -18.68
C GLY A 46 0.77 -1.82 -18.01
N PRO A 47 1.11 -3.07 -18.38
CA PRO A 47 0.49 -4.23 -17.76
C PRO A 47 0.83 -4.31 -16.25
N PRO A 48 -0.10 -4.81 -15.41
CA PRO A 48 0.18 -5.03 -14.00
C PRO A 48 1.19 -6.17 -13.82
N SER A 49 1.96 -6.08 -12.74
CA SER A 49 2.79 -7.18 -12.26
C SER A 49 1.94 -8.39 -11.85
N ALA A 50 2.61 -9.51 -11.55
CA ALA A 50 1.96 -10.58 -10.79
C ALA A 50 1.42 -10.02 -9.46
N GLU A 51 0.26 -10.53 -9.06
CA GLU A 51 -0.37 -10.16 -7.79
C GLU A 51 0.27 -10.91 -6.63
N ILE A 52 0.49 -10.19 -5.54
CA ILE A 52 0.84 -10.78 -4.25
C ILE A 52 -0.30 -10.57 -3.26
N THR A 53 -0.46 -11.50 -2.35
CA THR A 53 -1.51 -11.46 -1.33
C THR A 53 -0.88 -11.57 0.04
N PHE A 54 -1.32 -10.75 0.99
CA PHE A 54 -0.76 -10.72 2.34
C PHE A 54 -1.77 -10.23 3.38
N ASP A 55 -1.58 -10.67 4.62
CA ASP A 55 -2.36 -10.24 5.79
C ASP A 55 -1.58 -9.19 6.60
N THR A 56 -2.30 -8.20 7.13
CA THR A 56 -1.76 -7.29 8.14
C THR A 56 -1.97 -7.87 9.54
N PRO A 57 -1.01 -7.67 10.46
CA PRO A 57 -1.15 -8.10 11.85
C PRO A 57 -2.30 -7.37 12.55
N GLU A 58 -2.77 -7.90 13.68
CA GLU A 58 -3.91 -7.39 14.46
C GLU A 58 -3.67 -5.99 15.10
N GLY A 59 -2.47 -5.40 14.92
CA GLY A 59 -2.20 -4.06 15.44
C GLY A 59 -2.08 -4.05 16.97
N GLY A 60 -1.33 -5.00 17.52
CA GLY A 60 -0.79 -4.93 18.87
C GLY A 60 0.73 -4.85 18.77
N GLU A 61 1.31 -3.80 19.35
CA GLU A 61 2.74 -3.63 19.67
C GLU A 61 3.75 -3.96 18.56
N THR A 62 4.25 -2.90 17.90
CA THR A 62 5.62 -2.88 17.40
C THR A 62 6.53 -3.42 18.52
N PRO A 63 7.32 -4.50 18.33
CA PRO A 63 8.40 -4.76 19.26
C PRO A 63 9.28 -3.51 19.20
N ALA A 64 9.31 -2.74 20.28
CA ALA A 64 10.30 -1.69 20.43
C ALA A 64 11.64 -2.31 20.06
N THR A 65 12.34 -1.68 19.11
CA THR A 65 13.71 -1.99 18.72
C THR A 65 14.49 -2.54 19.91
N PRO A 66 15.00 -3.79 19.89
CA PRO A 66 16.02 -4.15 20.84
C PRO A 66 17.26 -3.31 20.48
N GLU A 67 17.81 -2.68 21.50
CA GLU A 67 19.08 -1.95 21.53
C GLU A 67 20.18 -2.55 20.63
#